data_AF-A0A7S3X8V1-F1
#
_entry.id   AF-A0A7S3X8V1-F1
#
_cell.length_a   1.000
_cell.length_b   1.000
_cell.length_c   1.000
_cell.angle_alpha   90.00
_cell.angle_beta   90.00
_cell.angle_gamma   90.00
#
_symmetry.space_group_name_H-M   'P 1'
#
loop_
_entity.id
_entity.type
_entity.pdbx_description
1 polymer ?
#
loop_
_entity_poly.entity_id
_entity_poly.type
_entity_poly.pdbx_seq_one_letter_code
_entity_poly.pdbx_strand_id
1 'polypeptide(L)'
;MGSGLWPLMRSWLPDLLAILRGGFIALFTCANDFSDLRGETLVWELLGARMLMAPQRNPFKAATIVHEPPASVLAHPEWSCSSCFVYAICGRKEKAPALPELGRETQLEKQLLKLACEHKRTQEPSPMP
;
A
#
# COMPACT_ATOMS: atom_id res chain seq x y z
N MET A 1 -0.99 1.79 0.63
CA MET A 1 0.40 1.29 0.77
C MET A 1 1.15 1.19 -0.55
N GLY A 2 0.50 1.50 -1.69
CA GLY A 2 1.10 1.43 -3.03
C GLY A 2 1.34 2.76 -3.74
N SER A 3 1.12 3.93 -3.12
CA SER A 3 1.13 5.23 -3.82
C SER A 3 2.48 5.69 -4.42
N GLY A 4 3.54 4.87 -4.31
CA GLY A 4 4.89 5.21 -4.77
C GLY A 4 5.59 6.32 -3.95
N LEU A 5 4.93 6.84 -2.90
CA LEU A 5 5.46 7.88 -2.03
C LEU A 5 6.30 7.26 -0.89
N TRP A 6 7.62 7.29 -1.05
CA TRP A 6 8.57 6.72 -0.09
C TRP A 6 8.37 7.19 1.37
N PRO A 7 8.20 8.50 1.68
CA PRO A 7 8.04 8.93 3.06
C PRO A 7 6.82 8.30 3.76
N LEU A 8 5.73 8.11 3.03
CA LEU A 8 4.50 7.50 3.52
C LEU A 8 4.66 5.98 3.69
N MET A 9 5.32 5.31 2.75
CA MET A 9 5.62 3.88 2.90
C MET A 9 6.54 3.61 4.08
N ARG A 10 7.55 4.48 4.27
CA ARG A 10 8.52 4.37 5.37
C ARG A 10 7.86 4.57 6.74
N SER A 11 6.90 5.50 6.86
CA SER A 11 6.22 5.73 8.13
C SER A 11 5.37 4.55 8.58
N TRP A 12 4.84 3.75 7.65
CA TRP A 12 4.05 2.55 7.95
C TRP A 12 4.89 1.31 8.24
N LEU A 13 6.15 1.28 7.81
CA LEU A 13 7.00 0.10 7.90
C LEU A 13 7.08 -0.54 9.32
N PRO A 14 7.22 0.23 10.42
CA PRO A 14 7.23 -0.35 11.77
C PRO A 14 5.95 -1.12 12.10
N ASP A 15 4.79 -0.59 11.72
CA ASP A 15 3.48 -1.19 11.98
C ASP A 15 3.28 -2.47 11.17
N LEU A 16 3.69 -2.47 9.88
CA LEU A 16 3.63 -3.68 9.05
C LEU A 16 4.49 -4.79 9.62
N LEU A 17 5.69 -4.46 10.07
CA LEU A 17 6.60 -5.40 10.70
C LEU A 17 6.05 -5.94 12.02
N ALA A 18 5.33 -5.12 12.80
CA ALA A 18 4.66 -5.56 14.01
C ALA A 18 3.53 -6.57 13.71
N ILE A 19 2.69 -6.28 12.70
CA ILE A 19 1.63 -7.19 12.24
C ILE A 19 2.23 -8.54 11.81
N LEU A 20 3.30 -8.52 11.02
CA LEU A 20 3.93 -9.74 10.51
C LEU A 20 4.59 -10.58 11.62
N ARG A 21 5.21 -9.93 12.60
CA ARG A 21 5.81 -10.59 13.76
C ARG A 21 4.78 -11.20 14.70
N GLY A 22 3.60 -10.58 14.80
CA GLY A 22 2.50 -11.08 15.62
C GLY A 22 1.94 -12.41 15.12
N GLY A 23 2.19 -12.78 13.86
CA GLY A 23 1.67 -14.02 13.27
C GLY A 23 0.16 -14.00 13.06
N PHE A 24 -0.48 -12.84 13.18
CA PHE A 24 -1.91 -12.69 13.02
C PHE A 24 -2.33 -12.87 11.56
N ILE A 25 -3.59 -13.29 11.39
CA ILE A 25 -4.29 -13.14 10.12
C ILE A 25 -4.80 -11.71 10.06
N ALA A 26 -4.44 -10.99 9.00
CA ALA A 26 -4.86 -9.62 8.79
C ALA A 26 -5.60 -9.51 7.45
N LEU A 27 -6.78 -8.89 7.51
CA LEU A 27 -7.63 -8.58 6.37
C LEU A 27 -7.38 -7.13 5.95
N PHE A 28 -7.19 -6.93 4.66
CA PHE A 28 -6.90 -5.61 4.08
C PHE A 28 -7.90 -5.28 2.98
N THR A 29 -8.27 -4.00 2.91
CA THR A 29 -9.07 -3.44 1.83
C THR A 29 -8.27 -2.38 1.10
N CYS A 30 -8.21 -2.44 -0.24
CA CYS A 30 -7.57 -1.39 -1.04
C CYS A 30 -8.59 -0.36 -1.51
N ALA A 31 -8.23 0.91 -1.38
CA ALA A 31 -9.08 2.05 -1.70
C ALA A 31 -9.09 2.47 -3.18
N ASN A 32 -8.18 1.95 -4.00
CA ASN A 32 -7.97 2.46 -5.36
C ASN A 32 -7.66 1.32 -6.35
N ASP A 33 -7.39 1.72 -7.59
CA ASP A 33 -7.21 0.93 -8.79
C ASP A 33 -6.18 -0.21 -8.68
N PHE A 34 -6.14 -1.05 -9.71
CA PHE A 34 -5.34 -2.30 -9.72
C PHE A 34 -3.83 -2.05 -9.55
N SER A 35 -3.36 -0.83 -9.84
CA SER A 35 -1.96 -0.43 -9.68
C SER A 35 -1.56 -0.39 -8.21
N ASP A 36 -2.33 0.30 -7.35
CA ASP A 36 -2.08 0.36 -5.91
C ASP A 36 -2.04 -1.04 -5.29
N LEU A 37 -2.99 -1.90 -5.65
CA LEU A 37 -3.06 -3.29 -5.18
C LEU A 37 -1.77 -4.09 -5.50
N ARG A 38 -1.19 -3.89 -6.69
CA ARG A 38 0.08 -4.53 -7.07
C ARG A 38 1.23 -4.01 -6.21
N GLY A 39 1.30 -2.71 -5.96
CA GLY A 39 2.30 -2.13 -5.06
C GLY A 39 2.21 -2.71 -3.65
N GLU A 40 1.01 -2.81 -3.09
CA GLU A 40 0.80 -3.35 -1.74
C GLU A 40 1.19 -4.82 -1.63
N THR A 41 0.79 -5.64 -2.60
CA THR A 41 1.10 -7.08 -2.61
C THR A 41 2.60 -7.36 -2.71
N LEU A 42 3.34 -6.57 -3.50
CA LEU A 42 4.80 -6.65 -3.58
C LEU A 42 5.49 -6.26 -2.27
N VAL A 43 4.98 -5.26 -1.55
CA VAL A 43 5.48 -4.91 -0.21
C VAL A 43 5.32 -6.09 0.74
N TRP A 44 4.15 -6.74 0.75
CA TRP A 44 3.93 -7.91 1.60
C TRP A 44 4.83 -9.09 1.27
N GLU A 45 5.07 -9.33 -0.03
CA GLU A 45 6.01 -10.34 -0.49
C GLU A 45 7.43 -10.06 -0.01
N LEU A 46 7.91 -8.82 -0.18
CA LEU A 46 9.24 -8.40 0.28
C LEU A 46 9.40 -8.55 1.80
N LEU A 47 8.35 -8.27 2.56
CA LEU A 47 8.34 -8.42 4.01
C LEU A 47 8.15 -9.89 4.47
N GLY A 48 8.03 -10.84 3.54
CA GLY A 48 7.95 -12.27 3.86
C GLY A 48 6.58 -12.74 4.35
N ALA A 49 5.52 -11.98 4.11
CA ALA A 49 4.15 -12.35 4.48
C ALA A 49 3.69 -13.61 3.73
N ARG A 50 2.76 -14.37 4.32
CA ARG A 50 2.05 -15.45 3.62
C ARG A 50 0.72 -14.91 3.10
N MET A 51 0.54 -14.87 1.79
CA MET A 51 -0.78 -14.60 1.21
C MET A 51 -1.73 -15.77 1.52
N LEU A 52 -2.85 -15.49 2.17
CA LEU A 52 -3.91 -16.47 2.48
C LEU A 52 -5.05 -16.39 1.48
N MET A 53 -5.41 -15.18 1.08
CA MET A 53 -6.46 -14.90 0.12
C MET A 53 -5.92 -13.92 -0.90
N ALA A 54 -5.86 -14.33 -2.16
CA ALA A 54 -5.50 -13.45 -3.26
C ALA A 54 -6.49 -12.28 -3.34
N PRO A 55 -6.08 -11.10 -3.84
CA PRO A 55 -6.99 -9.99 -4.01
C PRO A 55 -8.23 -10.34 -4.82
N GLN A 56 -9.40 -10.06 -4.25
CA GLN A 56 -10.69 -10.24 -4.88
C GLN A 56 -11.47 -8.93 -4.83
N ARG A 57 -12.36 -8.71 -5.79
CA ARG A 57 -13.25 -7.55 -5.74
C ARG A 57 -14.08 -7.62 -4.47
N ASN A 58 -14.08 -6.53 -3.72
CA ASN A 58 -14.87 -6.46 -2.51
C ASN A 58 -16.36 -6.27 -2.89
N PRO A 59 -17.27 -7.15 -2.44
CA PRO A 59 -18.71 -6.96 -2.66
C PRO A 59 -19.28 -5.77 -1.87
N PHE A 60 -18.60 -5.34 -0.80
CA PHE A 60 -18.99 -4.22 0.05
C PHE A 60 -18.15 -2.99 -0.31
N LYS A 61 -18.69 -2.17 -1.22
CA LYS A 61 -18.04 -0.95 -1.67
C LYS A 61 -18.35 0.21 -0.74
N ALA A 62 -17.31 0.90 -0.29
CA ALA A 62 -17.39 2.19 0.35
C ALA A 62 -17.01 3.28 -0.66
N ALA A 63 -17.78 4.35 -0.69
CA ALA A 63 -17.52 5.52 -1.51
C ALA A 63 -17.13 6.68 -0.58
N THR A 64 -16.02 7.35 -0.91
CA THR A 64 -15.56 8.56 -0.25
C THR A 64 -15.63 9.72 -1.23
N ILE A 65 -16.21 10.83 -0.78
CA ILE A 65 -16.32 12.07 -1.54
C ILE A 65 -15.45 13.10 -0.84
N VAL A 66 -14.55 13.74 -1.58
CA VAL A 66 -13.77 14.87 -1.08
C VAL A 66 -14.62 16.13 -1.21
N HIS A 67 -14.92 16.76 -0.07
CA HIS A 67 -15.54 18.08 -0.02
C HIS A 67 -14.46 19.13 0.27
N GLU A 68 -14.04 19.86 -0.76
CA GLU A 68 -13.19 21.03 -0.57
C GLU A 68 -14.00 22.24 -0.07
N PRO A 69 -13.43 23.11 0.79
CA PRO A 69 -14.06 24.36 1.18
C PRO A 69 -14.39 25.24 -0.04
N PRO A 70 -15.42 26.08 0.03
CA PRO A 70 -16.04 26.76 -1.12
C PRO A 70 -15.19 27.84 -1.82
N ALA A 71 -13.86 27.84 -1.69
CA ALA A 71 -12.99 28.79 -2.37
C ALA A 71 -12.84 28.50 -3.88
N SER A 72 -13.19 27.30 -4.35
CA SER A 72 -13.12 26.90 -5.76
C SER A 72 -14.52 26.53 -6.27
N VAL A 73 -15.26 27.50 -6.82
CA VAL A 73 -16.60 27.31 -7.46
C VAL A 73 -16.53 26.39 -8.71
N LEU A 74 -15.37 25.82 -9.01
CA LEU A 74 -15.08 24.94 -10.16
C LEU A 74 -14.54 23.55 -9.76
N ALA A 75 -14.41 23.24 -8.47
CA ALA A 75 -13.96 21.90 -8.06
C ALA A 75 -15.15 20.92 -8.10
N HIS A 76 -15.14 20.02 -9.10
CA HIS A 76 -16.05 18.88 -9.09
C HIS A 76 -15.72 17.98 -7.88
N PRO A 77 -16.73 17.46 -7.16
CA PRO A 77 -16.46 16.53 -6.06
C PRO A 77 -15.70 15.31 -6.58
N GLU A 78 -14.47 15.14 -6.11
CA GLU A 78 -13.68 13.95 -6.41
C GLU A 78 -14.23 12.76 -5.62
N TRP A 79 -14.50 11.66 -6.33
CA TRP A 79 -14.93 10.39 -5.76
C TRP A 79 -13.78 9.39 -5.83
N SER A 80 -13.49 8.74 -4.69
CA SER A 80 -12.72 7.49 -4.64
C SER A 80 -13.51 6.33 -4.02
N CYS A 81 -13.31 5.10 -4.51
CA CYS A 81 -13.97 3.91 -4.00
C CYS A 81 -13.10 3.22 -2.95
N SER A 82 -13.21 3.64 -1.68
CA SER A 82 -12.31 3.28 -0.58
C SER A 82 -12.19 1.78 -0.23
N SER A 83 -12.96 0.89 -0.87
CA SER A 83 -12.83 -0.56 -0.72
C SER A 83 -13.06 -1.33 -2.03
N CYS A 84 -12.23 -1.12 -3.05
CA CYS A 84 -12.30 -1.83 -4.33
C CYS A 84 -11.99 -3.34 -4.22
N PHE A 85 -10.96 -3.68 -3.45
CA PHE A 85 -10.46 -5.05 -3.30
C PHE A 85 -10.33 -5.45 -1.84
N VAL A 86 -10.43 -6.74 -1.58
CA VAL A 86 -10.14 -7.35 -0.27
C VAL A 86 -9.14 -8.50 -0.45
N TYR A 87 -8.18 -8.61 0.47
CA TYR A 87 -7.21 -9.69 0.52
C TYR A 87 -6.83 -10.01 1.97
N ALA A 88 -6.19 -11.16 2.18
CA ALA A 88 -5.77 -11.59 3.50
C ALA A 88 -4.33 -12.11 3.48
N ILE A 89 -3.57 -11.69 4.48
CA ILE A 89 -2.21 -12.18 4.72
C ILE A 89 -2.11 -12.78 6.13
N CYS A 90 -1.06 -13.56 6.34
CA CYS A 90 -0.64 -14.03 7.64
C CYS A 90 0.83 -13.71 7.86
N GLY A 91 1.11 -13.16 9.03
CA GLY A 91 2.47 -12.91 9.49
C GLY A 91 3.28 -14.18 9.63
N ARG A 92 4.58 -14.09 9.36
CA ARG A 92 5.55 -15.18 9.61
C ARG A 92 6.68 -14.61 10.45
N LYS A 93 6.61 -14.83 11.77
CA LYS A 93 7.60 -14.29 12.73
C LYS A 93 9.05 -14.58 12.32
N GLU A 94 9.31 -15.79 11.83
CA GLU A 94 10.65 -16.25 11.41
C GLU A 94 11.14 -15.59 10.12
N LYS A 95 10.23 -15.10 9.26
CA LYS A 95 10.57 -14.47 7.97
C LYS A 95 10.47 -12.95 8.01
N ALA A 96 9.92 -12.37 9.07
CA ALA A 96 9.74 -10.92 9.20
C ALA A 96 11.10 -10.23 9.35
N PRO A 97 11.46 -9.27 8.48
CA PRO A 97 12.72 -8.52 8.57
C PRO A 97 12.89 -7.79 9.91
N ALA A 98 14.12 -7.60 10.37
CA ALA A 98 14.45 -6.79 11.56
C ALA A 98 13.73 -5.42 11.54
N LEU A 99 13.32 -4.92 12.70
CA LEU A 99 12.82 -3.54 12.79
C LEU A 99 13.96 -2.60 12.38
N PRO A 100 13.71 -1.60 11.52
CA PRO A 100 14.72 -0.60 11.19
C PRO A 100 15.09 0.19 12.45
N GLU A 101 16.40 0.33 12.71
CA GLU A 101 16.89 1.23 13.76
C GLU A 101 16.63 2.68 13.34
N LEU A 102 16.09 3.48 14.26
CA LEU A 102 15.79 4.88 13.98
C LEU A 102 17.05 5.63 13.54
N GLY A 103 17.06 6.14 12.30
CA GLY A 103 18.17 6.94 11.76
C GLY A 103 19.23 6.18 10.95
N ARG A 104 19.12 4.85 10.79
CA ARG A 104 19.99 4.09 9.87
C ARG A 104 19.20 3.50 8.72
N GLU A 105 19.67 3.76 7.50
CA GLU A 105 19.07 3.18 6.31
C GLU A 105 19.43 1.69 6.19
N THR A 106 18.42 0.84 6.28
CA THR A 106 18.56 -0.61 6.18
C THR A 106 18.51 -1.09 4.72
N GLN A 107 19.02 -2.30 4.46
CA GLN A 107 18.91 -2.93 3.14
C GLN A 107 17.44 -3.09 2.69
N LEU A 108 16.53 -3.34 3.65
CA LEU A 108 15.10 -3.40 3.41
C LEU A 108 14.54 -2.05 2.92
N GLU A 109 14.93 -0.95 3.58
CA GLU A 109 14.50 0.39 3.17
C GLU A 109 14.98 0.71 1.76
N LYS A 110 16.19 0.30 1.37
CA LYS A 110 16.69 0.45 0.00
C LYS A 110 15.87 -0.35 -1.01
N GLN A 111 15.48 -1.58 -0.68
CA GLN A 111 14.62 -2.41 -1.53
C GLN A 111 13.21 -1.82 -1.67
N LEU A 112 12.63 -1.32 -0.59
CA LEU A 112 11.33 -0.64 -0.61
C LEU A 112 11.38 0.67 -1.40
N LEU A 113 12.45 1.46 -1.26
CA LEU A 113 12.65 2.69 -2.03
C LEU A 113 12.76 2.36 -3.53
N LYS A 114 13.48 1.30 -3.90
CA LYS A 114 13.57 0.84 -5.29
C LYS A 114 12.19 0.46 -5.83
N LEU A 115 11.40 -0.31 -5.07
CA LEU A 115 10.02 -0.66 -5.44
C LEU A 115 9.14 0.58 -5.60
N ALA A 116 9.25 1.56 -4.69
CA ALA A 116 8.49 2.81 -4.78
C ALA A 116 8.83 3.60 -6.05
N CYS A 117 10.12 3.69 -6.39
CA CYS A 117 10.61 4.33 -7.63
C CYS A 117 10.11 3.61 -8.90
N GLU A 118 10.13 2.27 -8.91
CA GLU A 118 9.62 1.47 -10.04
C GLU A 118 8.10 1.63 -10.20
N HIS A 119 7.36 1.64 -9.09
CA HIS A 119 5.92 1.82 -9.10
C HIS A 119 5.50 3.20 -9.62
N LYS A 120 6.23 4.25 -9.20
CA LYS A 120 5.98 5.62 -9.67
C LYS A 120 6.17 5.74 -11.19
N ARG A 121 7.20 5.11 -11.76
CA ARG A 121 7.42 5.11 -13.24
C ARG A 121 6.29 4.42 -14.01
N THR A 122 5.68 3.38 -13.44
CA THR A 122 4.57 2.68 -14.11
C THR A 122 3.22 3.43 -14.04
N GLN A 123 3.11 4.45 -13.18
CA GLN A 123 1.91 5.29 -13.06
C GLN A 123 2.02 6.62 -13.84
N GLU A 124 3.21 6.99 -14.35
CA GLU A 124 3.34 8.16 -15.23
C GLU A 124 2.73 7.84 -16.62
N PRO A 125 1.79 8.67 -17.12
CA PRO A 125 1.24 8.47 -18.44
C PRO A 125 2.35 8.57 -19.48
N SER A 126 2.40 7.62 -20.41
CA SER A 126 3.29 7.69 -21.58
C SER A 126 3.04 9.03 -22.28
N PRO A 127 4.09 9.79 -22.68
CA PRO A 127 3.90 11.01 -23.44
C PRO A 127 3.08 10.65 -24.68
N MET A 128 1.90 11.27 -24.83
CA MET A 128 1.08 11.03 -26.01
C MET A 128 1.90 11.37 -27.27
N PRO A 129 1.88 10.49 -28.29
CA PRO A 129 2.59 10.72 -29.55
C PRO A 129 2.06 11.95 -30.31
#